data_AF-A0A350PF91-F1
#
_entry.id   AF-A0A350PF91-F1
#
_cell.length_a   1.000
_cell.length_b   1.000
_cell.length_c   1.000
_cell.angle_alpha   90.00
_cell.angle_beta   90.00
_cell.angle_gamma   90.00
#
_symmetry.space_group_name_H-M   'P 1'
#
loop_
_entity.id
_entity.type
_entity.pdbx_description
1 polymer ?
#
loop_
_entity_poly.entity_id
_entity_poly.type
_entity_poly.pdbx_seq_one_letter_code
_entity_poly.pdbx_strand_id
1 'polypeptide(L)'
;MAKKTSPKKINKKVLAAIQDKLTLVSLATPRAPDQFKDLLNMRPRYKVRLDLDEKGNLKESRNSTAVISFGRMNPPTIGHQKLVDKVKDIARSKGGKPMIFLSHTEDSKKNPLAYSDKIKFARVAFGRDVVKPSSAKTIIDIAKKLQNDYNSLVMVVGDDRVREFESLLNKYNGQDYSFESIEIVSAGTRDPDSSDVSGMSASKMREFVSSDDIDSFKSGLPMRLQSQHKRIYDLIKKNLTESNKKVYTPRATA
;
A
#
# COMPACT_ATOMS: atom_id res chain seq x y z
N MET A 1 26.10 38.09 7.37
CA MET A 1 26.31 37.50 8.70
C MET A 1 25.18 36.51 9.00
N ALA A 2 25.44 35.20 8.92
CA ALA A 2 24.45 34.17 9.25
C ALA A 2 24.53 33.84 10.76
N LYS A 3 23.45 34.08 11.51
CA LYS A 3 23.33 33.67 12.92
C LYS A 3 23.31 32.14 12.98
N LYS A 4 24.41 31.54 13.47
CA LYS A 4 24.44 30.13 13.89
C LYS A 4 23.45 29.95 15.04
N THR A 5 22.34 29.26 14.81
CA THR A 5 21.44 28.82 15.87
C THR A 5 22.08 27.64 16.59
N SER A 6 22.45 27.85 17.86
CA SER A 6 22.99 26.81 18.74
C SER A 6 21.97 25.69 18.96
N PRO A 7 22.38 24.40 19.05
CA PRO A 7 21.47 23.32 19.34
C PRO A 7 20.83 23.52 20.72
N LYS A 8 19.48 23.50 20.78
CA LYS A 8 18.71 23.61 22.03
C LYS A 8 19.12 22.47 22.96
N LYS A 9 19.70 22.79 24.11
CA LYS A 9 20.05 21.81 25.16
C LYS A 9 18.77 21.08 25.60
N ILE A 10 18.77 19.76 25.44
CA ILE A 10 17.66 18.90 25.88
C ILE A 10 17.61 18.93 27.42
N ASN A 11 16.45 19.28 27.98
CA ASN A 11 16.25 19.43 29.42
C ASN A 11 16.49 18.09 30.15
N LYS A 12 17.19 18.12 31.29
CA LYS A 12 17.49 16.94 32.14
C LYS A 12 16.24 16.14 32.51
N LYS A 13 15.08 16.80 32.67
CA LYS A 13 13.78 16.13 32.90
C LYS A 13 13.29 15.32 31.68
N VAL A 14 13.57 15.80 30.46
CA VAL A 14 13.23 15.09 29.22
C VAL A 14 14.12 13.85 29.07
N LEU A 15 15.41 13.96 29.40
CA LEU A 15 16.32 12.82 29.46
C LEU A 15 15.87 11.74 30.46
N ALA A 16 15.43 12.14 31.65
CA ALA A 16 14.88 11.21 32.64
C ALA A 16 13.58 10.54 32.15
N ALA A 17 12.68 11.29 31.52
CA ALA A 17 11.44 10.74 30.97
C ALA A 17 11.67 9.79 29.77
N ILE A 18 12.72 10.02 28.96
CA ILE A 18 13.17 9.09 27.92
C ILE A 18 13.64 7.79 28.58
N GLN A 19 14.45 7.88 29.63
CA GLN A 19 14.96 6.72 30.38
C GLN A 19 13.82 5.90 30.99
N ASP A 20 12.86 6.55 31.65
CA ASP A 20 11.72 5.89 32.30
C ASP A 20 10.77 5.20 31.29
N LYS A 21 10.51 5.82 30.13
CA LYS A 21 9.68 5.20 29.07
C LYS A 21 10.38 4.03 28.39
N LEU A 22 11.69 4.09 28.17
CA LEU A 22 12.48 2.93 27.71
C LEU A 22 12.42 1.78 28.72
N THR A 23 12.40 2.10 30.01
CA THR A 23 12.26 1.13 31.10
C THR A 23 10.85 0.51 31.14
N LEU A 24 9.80 1.29 30.88
CA LEU A 24 8.41 0.81 30.80
C LEU A 24 8.14 -0.12 29.60
N VAL A 25 8.75 0.15 28.44
CA VAL A 25 8.66 -0.74 27.27
C VAL A 25 9.40 -2.08 27.51
N SER A 26 10.39 -2.08 28.43
CA SER A 26 11.09 -3.27 28.89
C SER A 26 10.33 -4.10 29.94
N LEU A 27 9.21 -3.60 30.48
CA LEU A 27 8.46 -4.27 31.57
C LEU A 27 7.27 -5.13 31.09
N ALA A 28 7.11 -5.33 29.78
CA ALA A 28 6.37 -6.49 29.27
C ALA A 28 7.26 -7.74 29.46
N THR A 29 7.13 -8.32 30.66
CA THR A 29 7.85 -9.46 31.25
C THR A 29 8.78 -10.29 30.34
N PRO A 30 10.07 -10.32 30.71
CA PRO A 30 10.83 -11.56 30.72
C PRO A 30 11.19 -11.94 32.17
N ARG A 31 10.94 -13.20 32.51
CA ARG A 31 11.55 -13.85 33.68
C ARG A 31 13.08 -13.82 33.49
N ALA A 32 13.79 -13.56 34.58
CA ALA A 32 15.25 -13.67 34.78
C ALA A 32 16.12 -12.44 34.39
N PRO A 33 16.96 -11.93 35.33
CA PRO A 33 17.84 -10.76 35.15
C PRO A 33 18.90 -10.86 34.04
N ASP A 34 19.23 -12.07 33.57
CA ASP A 34 20.35 -12.28 32.62
C ASP A 34 19.99 -12.01 31.15
N GLN A 35 18.71 -11.81 30.81
CA GLN A 35 18.28 -11.52 29.43
C GLN A 35 18.33 -10.03 29.05
N PHE A 36 18.68 -9.13 29.98
CA PHE A 36 18.74 -7.68 29.71
C PHE A 36 19.82 -7.30 28.68
N LYS A 37 20.92 -8.04 28.62
CA LYS A 37 21.99 -7.80 27.63
C LYS A 37 21.56 -8.21 26.20
N ASP A 38 20.69 -9.20 26.08
CA ASP A 38 20.14 -9.63 24.79
C ASP A 38 19.05 -8.68 24.27
N LEU A 39 18.31 -8.03 25.18
CA LEU A 39 17.33 -6.98 24.86
C LEU A 39 17.97 -5.72 24.26
N LEU A 40 19.16 -5.32 24.71
CA LEU A 40 19.91 -4.19 24.10
C LEU A 40 20.42 -4.51 22.69
N ASN A 41 20.65 -5.78 22.38
CA ASN A 41 21.12 -6.24 21.07
C ASN A 41 19.98 -6.62 20.11
N MET A 42 18.73 -6.64 20.57
CA MET A 42 17.57 -6.73 19.68
C MET A 42 17.41 -5.43 18.91
N ARG A 43 17.51 -5.50 17.57
CA ARG A 43 17.01 -4.42 16.71
C ARG A 43 15.51 -4.24 17.01
N PRO A 44 15.04 -3.10 17.52
CA PRO A 44 13.65 -2.93 17.90
C PRO A 44 12.76 -3.16 16.67
N ARG A 45 11.81 -4.10 16.78
CA ARG A 45 10.84 -4.43 15.71
C ARG A 45 9.86 -3.29 15.44
N TYR A 46 9.87 -2.25 16.27
CA TYR A 46 8.99 -1.09 16.24
C TYR A 46 9.83 0.16 16.50
N LYS A 47 9.93 1.05 15.52
CA LYS A 47 10.49 2.41 15.71
C LYS A 47 9.34 3.34 16.08
N VAL A 48 9.18 3.63 17.36
CA VAL A 48 8.27 4.68 17.84
C VAL A 48 9.01 6.02 17.71
N ARG A 49 8.52 6.95 16.88
CA ARG A 49 8.98 8.34 16.95
C ARG A 49 8.27 9.00 18.13
N LEU A 50 8.99 9.83 18.87
CA LEU A 50 8.44 10.61 19.98
C LEU A 50 8.58 12.09 19.63
N ASP A 51 7.50 12.84 19.77
CA ASP A 51 7.48 14.29 19.65
C ASP A 51 7.34 14.92 21.05
N LEU A 52 7.71 16.19 21.17
CA LEU A 52 7.41 16.98 22.36
C LEU A 52 6.13 17.78 22.11
N ASP A 53 5.20 17.77 23.06
CA ASP A 53 4.06 18.68 23.03
C ASP A 53 4.50 20.14 23.31
N GLU A 54 3.57 21.09 23.21
CA GLU A 54 3.84 22.52 23.47
C GLU A 54 4.35 22.80 24.90
N LYS A 55 4.10 21.87 25.83
CA LYS A 55 4.53 21.94 27.24
C LYS A 55 5.85 21.17 27.47
N GLY A 56 6.43 20.56 26.43
CA GLY A 56 7.68 19.80 26.51
C GLY A 56 7.53 18.37 27.03
N ASN A 57 6.32 17.79 27.05
CA ASN A 57 6.09 16.40 27.40
C ASN A 57 6.27 15.48 26.20
N LEU A 58 6.80 14.27 26.44
CA LEU A 58 6.96 13.24 25.41
C LEU A 58 5.61 12.65 25.02
N LYS A 59 5.20 12.91 23.78
CA LYS A 59 4.03 12.33 23.11
C LYS A 59 4.52 11.37 22.03
N GLU A 60 3.77 10.30 21.79
CA GLU A 60 4.00 9.48 20.59
C GLU A 60 3.84 10.37 19.35
N SER A 61 4.80 10.34 18.41
CA SER A 61 4.76 11.13 17.18
C SER A 61 3.59 10.66 16.35
N ARG A 62 2.45 11.28 16.58
CA ARG A 62 1.24 10.99 15.84
C ARG A 62 1.20 11.70 14.47
N ASN A 63 2.17 12.59 14.16
CA ASN A 63 2.24 13.32 12.89
C ASN A 63 2.77 12.50 11.70
N SER A 64 2.39 11.23 11.56
CA SER A 64 2.74 10.38 10.41
C SER A 64 1.57 10.29 9.43
N THR A 65 1.84 10.56 8.15
CA THR A 65 0.86 10.44 7.07
C THR A 65 1.05 9.12 6.31
N ALA A 66 0.00 8.30 6.21
CA ALA A 66 -0.05 7.19 5.27
C ALA A 66 -0.58 7.71 3.93
N VAL A 67 0.20 7.52 2.85
CA VAL A 67 -0.27 7.83 1.49
C VAL A 67 -0.46 6.52 0.76
N ILE A 68 -1.70 6.19 0.43
CA ILE A 68 -2.06 4.85 -0.01
C ILE A 68 -2.77 4.83 -1.35
N SER A 69 -2.72 3.68 -1.99
CA SER A 69 -3.73 3.30 -2.97
C SER A 69 -4.11 1.83 -2.84
N PHE A 70 -5.31 1.51 -3.32
CA PHE A 70 -5.90 0.18 -3.24
C PHE A 70 -6.47 -0.24 -4.59
N GLY A 71 -6.08 -1.43 -5.08
CA GLY A 71 -6.51 -1.90 -6.40
C GLY A 71 -6.43 -3.41 -6.60
N ARG A 72 -7.01 -3.89 -7.70
CA ARG A 72 -6.99 -5.33 -8.04
C ARG A 72 -5.67 -5.75 -8.69
N MET A 73 -5.11 -4.91 -9.55
CA MET A 73 -3.86 -5.15 -10.30
C MET A 73 -3.80 -6.55 -10.94
N ASN A 74 -4.79 -6.88 -11.76
CA ASN A 74 -4.98 -8.23 -12.31
C ASN A 74 -5.01 -8.22 -13.86
N PRO A 75 -3.87 -8.03 -14.54
CA PRO A 75 -2.49 -7.86 -14.02
C PRO A 75 -2.09 -6.39 -13.75
N PRO A 76 -0.89 -6.14 -13.17
CA PRO A 76 -0.26 -4.82 -13.16
C PRO A 76 -0.05 -4.29 -14.59
N THR A 77 -0.20 -2.98 -14.79
CA THR A 77 -0.07 -2.30 -16.10
C THR A 77 0.71 -1.02 -15.94
N ILE A 78 1.22 -0.48 -17.04
CA ILE A 78 1.77 0.90 -17.10
C ILE A 78 0.76 1.96 -16.66
N GLY A 79 -0.55 1.76 -16.86
CA GLY A 79 -1.57 2.64 -16.31
C GLY A 79 -1.56 2.68 -14.77
N HIS A 80 -1.23 1.58 -14.11
CA HIS A 80 -1.05 1.55 -12.65
C HIS A 80 0.24 2.26 -12.20
N GLN A 81 1.27 2.32 -13.05
CA GLN A 81 2.53 3.01 -12.75
C GLN A 81 2.29 4.50 -12.48
N LYS A 82 1.47 5.17 -13.31
CA LYS A 82 1.09 6.59 -13.11
C LYS A 82 0.49 6.83 -11.71
N LEU A 83 -0.41 5.96 -11.27
CA LEU A 83 -1.02 6.04 -9.95
C LEU A 83 0.01 5.81 -8.82
N VAL A 84 0.88 4.80 -8.97
CA VAL A 84 1.92 4.48 -7.98
C VAL A 84 2.92 5.62 -7.83
N ASP A 85 3.30 6.26 -8.93
CA ASP A 85 4.24 7.37 -8.89
C ASP A 85 3.60 8.60 -8.25
N LYS A 86 2.32 8.88 -8.52
CA LYS A 86 1.56 9.91 -7.79
C LYS A 86 1.51 9.66 -6.28
N VAL A 87 1.32 8.41 -5.85
CA VAL A 87 1.39 8.02 -4.42
C VAL A 87 2.75 8.35 -3.82
N LYS A 88 3.85 8.03 -4.52
CA LYS A 88 5.21 8.36 -4.05
C LYS A 88 5.45 9.86 -3.99
N ASP A 89 4.96 10.61 -4.98
CA ASP A 89 5.13 12.05 -5.05
C ASP A 89 4.44 12.77 -3.90
N ILE A 90 3.18 12.41 -3.64
CA ILE A 90 2.41 12.95 -2.51
C ILE A 90 3.03 12.54 -1.17
N ALA A 91 3.49 11.30 -1.06
CA ALA A 91 4.19 10.85 0.14
C ALA A 91 5.44 11.68 0.41
N ARG A 92 6.25 11.95 -0.63
CA ARG A 92 7.42 12.83 -0.51
C ARG A 92 7.03 14.25 -0.11
N SER A 93 6.01 14.83 -0.75
CA SER A 93 5.60 16.22 -0.49
C SER A 93 5.01 16.41 0.91
N LYS A 94 4.30 15.41 1.44
CA LYS A 94 3.68 15.46 2.77
C LYS A 94 4.56 14.86 3.88
N GLY A 95 5.78 14.42 3.56
CA GLY A 95 6.63 13.69 4.53
C GLY A 95 6.01 12.37 5.00
N GLY A 96 5.08 11.81 4.23
CA GLY A 96 4.35 10.59 4.53
C GLY A 96 5.03 9.33 3.97
N LYS A 97 4.36 8.19 4.18
CA LYS A 97 4.85 6.89 3.74
C LYS A 97 3.98 6.33 2.61
N PRO A 98 4.55 6.05 1.43
CA PRO A 98 3.80 5.50 0.30
C PRO A 98 3.52 4.01 0.52
N MET A 99 2.26 3.59 0.34
CA MET A 99 1.88 2.17 0.42
C MET A 99 0.86 1.81 -0.66
N ILE A 100 1.06 0.66 -1.30
CA ILE A 100 0.12 0.11 -2.27
C ILE A 100 -0.40 -1.21 -1.72
N PHE A 101 -1.71 -1.29 -1.56
CA PHE A 101 -2.42 -2.47 -1.10
C PHE A 101 -3.22 -3.07 -2.25
N LEU A 102 -3.27 -4.40 -2.30
CA LEU A 102 -4.00 -5.12 -3.33
C LEU A 102 -5.24 -5.79 -2.74
N SER A 103 -6.32 -5.78 -3.51
CA SER A 103 -7.52 -6.53 -3.19
C SER A 103 -7.25 -8.03 -3.27
N HIS A 104 -7.88 -8.79 -2.38
CA HIS A 104 -7.86 -10.25 -2.39
C HIS A 104 -8.80 -10.86 -3.43
N THR A 105 -9.63 -10.06 -4.11
CA THR A 105 -10.57 -10.58 -5.12
C THR A 105 -9.86 -11.42 -6.18
N GLU A 106 -10.38 -12.62 -6.38
CA GLU A 106 -9.89 -13.62 -7.33
C GLU A 106 -11.10 -14.28 -7.95
N ASP A 107 -11.17 -14.26 -9.28
CA ASP A 107 -12.21 -14.90 -10.06
C ASP A 107 -11.65 -15.17 -11.45
N SER A 108 -12.19 -16.16 -12.11
CA SER A 108 -11.60 -16.69 -13.33
C SER A 108 -11.85 -15.84 -14.59
N LYS A 109 -12.50 -14.68 -14.48
CA LYS A 109 -12.81 -13.81 -15.63
C LYS A 109 -12.17 -12.43 -15.50
N LYS A 110 -12.48 -11.73 -14.41
CA LYS A 110 -12.04 -10.37 -14.12
C LYS A 110 -10.77 -10.35 -13.28
N ASN A 111 -10.51 -11.39 -12.50
CA ASN A 111 -9.39 -11.43 -11.55
C ASN A 111 -8.60 -12.76 -11.59
N PRO A 112 -8.09 -13.20 -12.75
CA PRO A 112 -7.53 -14.53 -12.94
C PRO A 112 -6.26 -14.80 -12.12
N LEU A 113 -5.54 -13.78 -11.63
CA LEU A 113 -4.36 -13.98 -10.80
C LEU A 113 -4.69 -14.11 -9.30
N ALA A 114 -4.07 -15.12 -8.68
CA ALA A 114 -4.11 -15.31 -7.24
C ALA A 114 -3.44 -14.17 -6.46
N TYR A 115 -3.85 -13.97 -5.20
CA TYR A 115 -3.32 -12.87 -4.37
C TYR A 115 -1.80 -12.88 -4.22
N SER A 116 -1.21 -14.06 -4.04
CA SER A 116 0.23 -14.22 -3.88
C SER A 116 0.98 -13.78 -5.15
N ASP A 117 0.47 -14.10 -6.33
CA ASP A 117 1.08 -13.72 -7.61
C ASP A 117 0.89 -12.23 -7.92
N LYS A 118 -0.29 -11.67 -7.60
CA LYS A 118 -0.51 -10.22 -7.64
C LYS A 118 0.55 -9.47 -6.83
N ILE A 119 0.82 -9.90 -5.59
CA ILE A 119 1.84 -9.29 -4.74
C ILE A 119 3.24 -9.46 -5.32
N LYS A 120 3.60 -10.64 -5.83
CA LYS A 120 4.92 -10.88 -6.45
C LYS A 120 5.14 -9.93 -7.63
N PHE A 121 4.20 -9.89 -8.58
CA PHE A 121 4.32 -9.06 -9.78
C PHE A 121 4.30 -7.56 -9.45
N ALA A 122 3.39 -7.12 -8.58
CA ALA A 122 3.35 -5.72 -8.17
C ALA A 122 4.64 -5.28 -7.45
N ARG A 123 5.25 -6.13 -6.62
CA ARG A 123 6.52 -5.81 -5.96
C ARG A 123 7.69 -5.67 -6.93
N VAL A 124 7.71 -6.48 -7.98
CA VAL A 124 8.71 -6.36 -9.06
C VAL A 124 8.48 -5.07 -9.85
N ALA A 125 7.22 -4.75 -10.20
CA ALA A 125 6.89 -3.53 -10.91
C ALA A 125 7.19 -2.25 -10.11
N PHE A 126 6.68 -2.20 -8.88
CA PHE A 126 6.51 -0.95 -8.14
C PHE A 126 7.41 -0.83 -6.91
N GLY A 127 8.08 -1.92 -6.51
CA GLY A 127 9.02 -1.96 -5.40
C GLY A 127 8.45 -2.61 -4.13
N ARG A 128 9.31 -3.37 -3.43
CA ARG A 128 8.98 -4.08 -2.17
C ARG A 128 8.67 -3.15 -1.01
N ASP A 129 9.26 -1.96 -1.01
CA ASP A 129 9.06 -0.97 0.05
C ASP A 129 7.74 -0.24 -0.06
N VAL A 130 7.11 -0.26 -1.24
CA VAL A 130 5.84 0.41 -1.51
C VAL A 130 4.68 -0.60 -1.49
N VAL A 131 4.83 -1.76 -2.13
CA VAL A 131 3.74 -2.76 -2.19
C VAL A 131 3.69 -3.60 -0.92
N LYS A 132 2.59 -3.48 -0.18
CA LYS A 132 2.40 -4.11 1.14
C LYS A 132 1.43 -5.29 1.06
N PRO A 133 1.88 -6.53 1.34
CA PRO A 133 0.97 -7.63 1.57
C PRO A 133 0.20 -7.36 2.86
N SER A 134 -1.08 -7.71 2.84
CA SER A 134 -1.96 -7.54 3.99
C SER A 134 -3.02 -8.63 3.97
N SER A 135 -3.49 -9.07 5.13
CA SER A 135 -4.70 -9.90 5.25
C SER A 135 -5.99 -9.08 5.08
N ALA A 136 -5.90 -7.75 5.15
CA ALA A 136 -7.00 -6.82 4.94
C ALA A 136 -7.62 -7.00 3.54
N LYS A 137 -8.93 -7.20 3.47
CA LYS A 137 -9.65 -7.50 2.22
C LYS A 137 -10.26 -6.27 1.58
N THR A 138 -10.61 -5.28 2.40
CA THR A 138 -11.29 -4.04 1.99
C THR A 138 -10.45 -2.81 2.31
N ILE A 139 -10.83 -1.66 1.73
CA ILE A 139 -10.22 -0.38 2.09
C ILE A 139 -10.49 0.00 3.56
N ILE A 140 -11.65 -0.38 4.09
CA ILE A 140 -12.02 -0.15 5.50
C ILE A 140 -11.11 -0.95 6.42
N ASP A 141 -10.82 -2.22 6.11
CA ASP A 141 -9.88 -3.03 6.88
C ASP A 141 -8.46 -2.43 6.87
N ILE A 142 -8.06 -1.86 5.72
CA ILE A 142 -6.77 -1.16 5.59
C ILE A 142 -6.75 0.08 6.48
N ALA A 143 -7.80 0.90 6.44
CA ALA A 143 -7.95 2.08 7.29
C ALA A 143 -7.91 1.71 8.79
N LYS A 144 -8.64 0.66 9.20
CA LYS A 144 -8.61 0.09 10.56
C LYS A 144 -7.23 -0.35 11.02
N LYS A 145 -6.41 -0.85 10.09
CA LYS A 145 -5.03 -1.24 10.40
C LYS A 145 -4.12 -0.02 10.51
N LEU A 146 -4.26 0.95 9.61
CA LEU A 146 -3.38 2.11 9.51
C LEU A 146 -3.59 3.14 10.62
N GLN A 147 -4.78 3.28 11.18
CA GLN A 147 -5.02 4.21 12.30
C GLN A 147 -4.12 3.96 13.52
N ASN A 148 -3.60 2.74 13.69
CA ASN A 148 -2.70 2.41 14.81
C ASN A 148 -1.30 3.03 14.64
N ASP A 149 -0.91 3.37 13.40
CA ASP A 149 0.44 3.81 13.05
C ASP A 149 0.48 5.23 12.45
N TYR A 150 -0.68 5.79 12.06
CA TYR A 150 -0.82 7.05 11.32
C TYR A 150 -2.04 7.86 11.74
N ASN A 151 -1.90 9.18 11.84
CA ASN A 151 -3.02 10.09 12.09
C ASN A 151 -3.69 10.60 10.83
N SER A 152 -2.95 10.67 9.74
CA SER A 152 -3.42 11.23 8.48
C SER A 152 -3.42 10.16 7.41
N LEU A 153 -4.54 10.06 6.70
CA LEU A 153 -4.69 9.16 5.57
C LEU A 153 -4.87 9.98 4.29
N VAL A 154 -3.99 9.76 3.32
CA VAL A 154 -4.16 10.28 1.96
C VAL A 154 -4.37 9.11 1.03
N MET A 155 -5.52 9.05 0.36
CA MET A 155 -5.83 8.00 -0.60
C MET A 155 -5.77 8.53 -2.02
N VAL A 156 -4.94 7.91 -2.85
CA VAL A 156 -4.77 8.27 -4.26
C VAL A 156 -5.55 7.31 -5.13
N VAL A 157 -6.45 7.84 -5.96
CA VAL A 157 -7.38 7.07 -6.80
C VAL A 157 -7.48 7.64 -8.21
N GLY A 158 -8.11 6.89 -9.11
CA GLY A 158 -8.55 7.45 -10.39
C GLY A 158 -9.63 8.52 -10.17
N ASP A 159 -9.69 9.48 -11.10
CA ASP A 159 -10.57 10.65 -11.00
C ASP A 159 -12.05 10.27 -10.84
N ASP A 160 -12.48 9.22 -11.54
CA ASP A 160 -13.82 8.66 -11.52
C ASP A 160 -14.27 8.16 -10.13
N ARG A 161 -13.33 7.89 -9.22
CA ARG A 161 -13.61 7.30 -7.90
C ARG A 161 -13.36 8.25 -6.72
N VAL A 162 -12.97 9.49 -6.96
CA VAL A 162 -12.66 10.46 -5.89
C VAL A 162 -13.86 10.63 -4.95
N ARG A 163 -15.03 10.98 -5.49
CA ARG A 163 -16.25 11.21 -4.69
C ARG A 163 -16.73 9.96 -3.95
N GLU A 164 -16.59 8.80 -4.59
CA GLU A 164 -16.97 7.50 -4.00
C GLU A 164 -16.15 7.23 -2.73
N PHE A 165 -14.81 7.34 -2.83
CA PHE A 165 -13.93 7.07 -1.70
C PHE A 165 -13.94 8.17 -0.65
N GLU A 166 -14.17 9.42 -1.04
CA GLU A 166 -14.34 10.52 -0.09
C GLU A 166 -15.56 10.30 0.80
N SER A 167 -16.70 9.94 0.19
CA SER A 167 -17.91 9.62 0.92
C SER A 167 -17.73 8.39 1.80
N LEU A 168 -17.17 7.31 1.24
CA LEU A 168 -16.96 6.06 1.96
C LEU A 168 -16.03 6.25 3.16
N LEU A 169 -14.86 6.85 2.97
CA LEU A 169 -13.86 6.92 4.03
C LEU A 169 -14.24 7.89 5.14
N ASN A 170 -14.90 9.00 4.83
CA ASN A 170 -15.36 9.94 5.84
C ASN A 170 -16.56 9.40 6.63
N LYS A 171 -17.48 8.68 5.97
CA LYS A 171 -18.65 8.08 6.64
C LYS A 171 -18.24 7.16 7.80
N TYR A 172 -17.18 6.38 7.63
CA TYR A 172 -16.70 5.41 8.61
C TYR A 172 -15.62 5.97 9.56
N ASN A 173 -15.12 7.19 9.32
CA ASN A 173 -14.18 7.86 10.22
C ASN A 173 -14.88 8.35 11.48
N GLY A 174 -14.31 8.08 12.65
CA GLY A 174 -14.93 8.27 13.96
C GLY A 174 -15.88 7.13 14.39
N GLN A 175 -16.11 6.13 13.53
CA GLN A 175 -16.94 4.96 13.83
C GLN A 175 -16.09 3.68 13.85
N ASP A 176 -15.54 3.31 12.69
CA ASP A 176 -14.78 2.08 12.47
C ASP A 176 -13.28 2.28 12.66
N TYR A 177 -12.81 3.49 12.39
CA TYR A 177 -11.44 3.94 12.58
C TYR A 177 -11.41 5.44 12.84
N SER A 178 -10.29 5.97 13.30
CA SER A 178 -10.14 7.40 13.56
C SER A 178 -8.83 7.96 12.98
N PHE A 179 -8.95 8.89 12.04
CA PHE A 179 -7.89 9.74 11.52
C PHE A 179 -8.21 11.20 11.81
N GLU A 180 -7.17 11.99 12.11
CA GLU A 180 -7.27 13.45 12.25
C GLU A 180 -7.58 14.11 10.91
N SER A 181 -7.10 13.53 9.81
CA SER A 181 -7.36 14.04 8.46
C SER A 181 -7.45 12.90 7.45
N ILE A 182 -8.46 12.94 6.58
CA ILE A 182 -8.57 12.07 5.41
C ILE A 182 -8.63 12.95 4.16
N GLU A 183 -7.76 12.68 3.19
CA GLU A 183 -7.70 13.40 1.92
C GLU A 183 -7.73 12.41 0.76
N ILE A 184 -8.58 12.67 -0.23
CA ILE A 184 -8.65 11.86 -1.45
C ILE A 184 -8.05 12.67 -2.59
N VAL A 185 -7.02 12.14 -3.23
CA VAL A 185 -6.29 12.82 -4.31
C VAL A 185 -6.46 12.06 -5.62
N SER A 186 -6.85 12.78 -6.66
CA SER A 186 -6.91 12.24 -8.02
C SER A 186 -5.50 12.01 -8.58
N ALA A 187 -5.29 10.85 -9.20
CA ALA A 187 -4.13 10.57 -10.03
C ALA A 187 -4.20 11.25 -11.41
N GLY A 188 -5.29 11.99 -11.69
CA GLY A 188 -5.56 12.67 -12.95
C GLY A 188 -6.54 11.89 -13.83
N THR A 189 -7.14 12.61 -14.79
CA THR A 189 -7.89 12.04 -15.90
C THR A 189 -6.93 11.42 -16.90
N ARG A 190 -7.28 10.26 -17.46
CA ARG A 190 -6.57 9.73 -18.62
C ARG A 190 -7.03 10.55 -19.82
N ASP A 191 -6.08 11.15 -20.54
CA ASP A 191 -6.37 11.76 -21.83
C ASP A 191 -6.67 10.62 -22.85
N PRO A 192 -7.94 10.49 -23.31
CA PRO A 192 -8.33 9.43 -24.22
C PRO A 192 -7.70 9.57 -25.61
N ASP A 193 -7.19 10.76 -25.96
CA ASP A 193 -6.62 11.09 -27.26
C ASP A 193 -5.08 11.03 -27.27
N SER A 194 -4.45 10.78 -26.11
CA SER A 194 -3.00 10.59 -26.05
C SER A 194 -2.61 9.25 -26.69
N SER A 195 -1.72 9.30 -27.70
CA SER A 195 -1.03 8.13 -28.27
C SER A 195 -0.11 7.40 -27.26
N ASP A 196 -0.07 7.93 -26.04
CA ASP A 196 0.70 7.46 -24.94
C ASP A 196 0.10 6.14 -24.44
N VAL A 197 0.98 5.19 -24.17
CA VAL A 197 0.73 3.82 -23.71
C VAL A 197 -0.08 3.76 -22.38
N SER A 198 -0.43 4.92 -21.84
CA SER A 198 -1.24 5.22 -20.66
C SER A 198 -2.68 4.70 -20.66
N GLY A 199 -3.25 4.41 -21.84
CA GLY A 199 -4.57 3.80 -22.00
C GLY A 199 -4.64 2.31 -21.61
N MET A 200 -3.52 1.72 -21.16
CA MET A 200 -3.44 0.31 -20.84
C MET A 200 -4.14 -0.05 -19.52
N SER A 201 -5.25 -0.76 -19.64
CA SER A 201 -6.03 -1.26 -18.51
C SER A 201 -5.82 -2.76 -18.30
N ALA A 202 -6.06 -3.25 -17.08
CA ALA A 202 -6.01 -4.68 -16.80
C ALA A 202 -6.99 -5.49 -17.67
N SER A 203 -8.12 -4.89 -18.08
CA SER A 203 -9.08 -5.52 -18.99
C SER A 203 -8.51 -5.70 -20.40
N LYS A 204 -7.88 -4.67 -20.97
CA LYS A 204 -7.19 -4.78 -22.27
C LYS A 204 -6.06 -5.81 -22.23
N MET A 205 -5.33 -5.89 -21.12
CA MET A 205 -4.30 -6.93 -20.96
C MET A 205 -4.88 -8.34 -21.01
N ARG A 206 -6.03 -8.61 -20.39
CA ARG A 206 -6.69 -9.92 -20.46
C ARG A 206 -7.24 -10.21 -21.86
N GLU A 207 -7.66 -9.18 -22.58
CA GLU A 207 -8.08 -9.29 -23.98
C GLU A 207 -6.91 -9.72 -24.87
N PHE A 208 -5.72 -9.11 -24.74
CA PHE A 208 -4.50 -9.56 -25.43
C PHE A 208 -4.12 -11.01 -25.11
N VAL A 209 -4.38 -11.47 -23.88
CA VAL A 209 -4.21 -12.90 -23.54
C VAL A 209 -5.23 -13.78 -24.27
N SER A 210 -6.46 -13.30 -24.44
CA SER A 210 -7.54 -14.05 -25.09
C SER A 210 -7.39 -14.07 -26.62
N SER A 211 -6.72 -13.07 -27.20
CA SER A 211 -6.49 -12.93 -28.64
C SER A 211 -5.10 -13.39 -29.09
N ASP A 212 -4.35 -14.09 -28.23
CA ASP A 212 -2.99 -14.56 -28.54
C ASP A 212 -1.96 -13.45 -28.88
N ASP A 213 -2.21 -12.20 -28.45
CA ASP A 213 -1.35 -11.04 -28.71
C ASP A 213 -0.34 -10.80 -27.56
N ILE A 214 0.74 -11.57 -27.57
CA ILE A 214 1.78 -11.50 -26.53
C ILE A 214 2.62 -10.21 -26.59
N ASP A 215 2.78 -9.62 -27.77
CA ASP A 215 3.62 -8.44 -27.96
C ASP A 215 2.93 -7.19 -27.40
N SER A 216 1.64 -7.00 -27.71
CA SER A 216 0.84 -5.93 -27.11
C SER A 216 0.74 -6.14 -25.59
N PHE A 217 0.57 -7.38 -25.13
CA PHE A 217 0.58 -7.69 -23.70
C PHE A 217 1.90 -7.27 -23.04
N LYS A 218 3.05 -7.62 -23.62
CA LYS A 218 4.36 -7.22 -23.09
C LYS A 218 4.49 -5.70 -23.03
N SER A 219 4.09 -4.99 -24.08
CA SER A 219 4.18 -3.52 -24.13
C SER A 219 3.34 -2.83 -23.03
N GLY A 220 2.22 -3.44 -22.64
CA GLY A 220 1.32 -2.94 -21.60
C GLY A 220 1.78 -3.16 -20.16
N LEU A 221 2.80 -3.99 -19.94
CA LEU A 221 3.38 -4.23 -18.63
C LEU A 221 4.34 -3.10 -18.22
N PRO A 222 4.41 -2.76 -16.91
CA PRO A 222 5.48 -1.92 -16.39
C PRO A 222 6.84 -2.43 -16.85
N MET A 223 7.77 -1.53 -17.20
CA MET A 223 9.09 -1.87 -17.75
C MET A 223 9.80 -3.00 -16.98
N ARG A 224 9.77 -2.93 -15.64
CA ARG A 224 10.39 -3.93 -14.74
C ARG A 224 9.75 -5.32 -14.78
N LEU A 225 8.51 -5.43 -15.28
CA LEU A 225 7.80 -6.70 -15.46
C LEU A 225 7.91 -7.25 -16.88
N GLN A 226 8.36 -6.48 -17.86
CA GLN A 226 8.38 -6.93 -19.26
C GLN A 226 9.27 -8.15 -19.46
N SER A 227 10.32 -8.36 -18.68
CA SER A 227 11.13 -9.59 -18.74
C SER A 227 10.36 -10.84 -18.29
N GLN A 228 9.29 -10.69 -17.50
CA GLN A 228 8.45 -11.78 -17.01
C GLN A 228 7.15 -11.92 -17.81
N HIS A 229 7.00 -11.22 -18.95
CA HIS A 229 5.76 -11.19 -19.73
C HIS A 229 5.21 -12.58 -20.03
N LYS A 230 6.02 -13.52 -20.55
CA LYS A 230 5.59 -14.90 -20.86
C LYS A 230 4.97 -15.59 -19.65
N ARG A 231 5.67 -15.56 -18.50
CA ARG A 231 5.18 -16.16 -17.26
C ARG A 231 3.83 -15.59 -16.82
N ILE A 232 3.67 -14.27 -16.87
CA ILE A 232 2.44 -13.60 -16.45
C ILE A 232 1.31 -13.93 -17.44
N TYR A 233 1.63 -13.88 -18.74
CA TYR A 233 0.73 -14.20 -19.85
C TYR A 233 0.18 -15.62 -19.72
N ASP A 234 1.05 -16.62 -19.59
CA ASP A 234 0.69 -18.03 -19.50
C ASP A 234 -0.16 -18.32 -18.26
N LEU A 235 0.17 -17.68 -17.12
CA LEU A 235 -0.59 -17.82 -15.88
C LEU A 235 -2.02 -17.28 -16.04
N ILE A 236 -2.18 -16.11 -16.67
CA ILE A 236 -3.50 -15.55 -16.98
C ILE A 236 -4.24 -16.47 -17.95
N LYS A 237 -3.59 -16.91 -19.04
CA LYS A 237 -4.19 -17.76 -20.08
C LYS A 237 -4.70 -19.07 -19.49
N LYS A 238 -3.89 -19.71 -18.66
CA LYS A 238 -4.26 -20.92 -17.91
C LYS A 238 -5.51 -20.68 -17.07
N ASN A 239 -5.51 -19.64 -16.24
CA ASN A 239 -6.58 -19.40 -15.27
C ASN A 239 -7.90 -18.95 -15.95
N LEU A 240 -7.82 -18.25 -17.09
CA LEU A 240 -9.00 -17.93 -17.93
C LEU A 240 -9.57 -19.20 -18.61
N THR A 241 -8.70 -20.13 -19.02
CA THR A 241 -9.12 -21.37 -19.72
C THR A 241 -9.71 -22.39 -18.76
N GLU A 242 -9.14 -22.53 -17.56
CA GLU A 242 -9.66 -23.43 -16.52
C GLU A 242 -11.09 -23.06 -16.08
N SER A 243 -11.51 -21.80 -16.20
CA SER A 243 -12.92 -21.45 -16.02
C SER A 243 -13.85 -21.93 -17.11
N ASN A 244 -13.43 -21.84 -18.37
CA ASN A 244 -14.28 -22.26 -19.47
C ASN A 244 -14.61 -23.76 -19.35
N LYS A 245 -13.67 -24.56 -18.79
CA LYS A 245 -13.89 -25.97 -18.45
C LYS A 245 -14.86 -26.18 -17.28
N LYS A 246 -14.82 -25.34 -16.23
CA LYS A 246 -15.76 -25.43 -15.09
C LYS A 246 -17.20 -25.03 -15.44
N VAL A 247 -17.39 -24.20 -16.46
CA VAL A 247 -18.73 -23.85 -16.97
C VAL A 247 -19.33 -24.99 -17.79
N TYR A 248 -18.50 -25.85 -18.39
CA TYR A 248 -18.89 -27.02 -19.15
C TYR A 248 -18.78 -28.31 -18.31
N THR A 249 -19.57 -28.42 -17.24
CA THR A 249 -19.94 -29.73 -16.69
C THR A 249 -21.30 -30.10 -17.25
N PRO A 250 -21.41 -31.05 -18.19
CA PRO A 250 -22.71 -31.53 -18.63
C PRO A 250 -23.47 -32.05 -17.42
N ARG A 251 -24.71 -31.59 -17.24
CA ARG A 251 -25.63 -32.15 -16.24
C ARG A 251 -25.69 -33.65 -16.51
N ALA A 252 -25.23 -34.45 -15.55
CA ALA A 252 -25.51 -35.89 -15.58
C ALA A 252 -27.03 -36.03 -15.62
N THR A 253 -27.55 -36.55 -16.72
CA THR A 253 -28.94 -36.99 -16.82
C THR A 253 -29.07 -38.18 -15.87
N ALA A 254 -29.79 -37.96 -14.77
CA ALA A 254 -30.29 -39.01 -13.90
C ALA A 254 -31.44 -39.76 -14.57
#